data_AF-H1RY52-F1
#
_entry.id   AF-H1RY52-F1
#
_cell.length_a   1.000
_cell.length_b   1.000
_cell.length_c   1.000
_cell.angle_alpha   90.00
_cell.angle_beta   90.00
_cell.angle_gamma   90.00
#
_symmetry.space_group_name_H-M   'P 1'
#
loop_
_entity.id
_entity.type
_entity.pdbx_description
1 polymer ?
#
loop_
_entity_poly.entity_id
_entity_poly.type
_entity_poly.pdbx_seq_one_letter_code
_entity_poly.pdbx_strand_id
1 'polypeptide(L)'
;MLRQKNRLIACYEELLGLSGQMCEAARASDWDTLSALQTRYVAQVNVLRNNDDVALLSPQERRYRYQMLESILSQDAAIRNLVMPQLERLGDMLNHSRRRLELHHTYGADATL
;
A
#
# COMPACT_ATOMS: atom_id res chain seq x y z
N MET A 1 13.08 17.42 24.69
CA MET A 1 11.62 17.21 24.58
C MET A 1 11.03 17.84 23.31
N LEU A 2 11.10 19.16 23.07
CA LEU A 2 10.50 19.80 21.89
C LEU A 2 10.99 19.24 20.53
N ARG A 3 12.30 18.98 20.40
CA ARG A 3 12.88 18.36 19.18
C ARG A 3 12.32 16.95 18.89
N GLN A 4 12.00 16.17 19.93
CA GLN A 4 11.45 14.82 19.78
C GLN A 4 9.99 14.87 19.33
N LYS A 5 9.19 15.81 19.88
CA LYS A 5 7.80 16.04 19.46
C LYS A 5 7.71 16.45 17.99
N ASN A 6 8.55 17.41 17.56
CA ASN A 6 8.57 17.86 16.17
C ASN A 6 8.96 16.73 15.22
N ARG A 7 9.89 15.85 15.61
CA ARG A 7 10.22 14.65 14.83
C ARG A 7 9.05 13.68 14.73
N LEU A 8 8.32 13.45 15.82
CA LEU A 8 7.17 12.56 15.81
C LEU A 8 6.08 13.07 14.86
N ILE A 9 5.71 14.35 14.95
CA ILE A 9 4.73 14.97 14.04
C ILE A 9 5.20 14.91 12.59
N ALA A 10 6.45 15.29 12.32
CA ALA A 10 7.02 15.22 10.97
C ALA A 10 6.98 13.79 10.38
N CYS A 11 7.15 12.75 11.21
CA CYS A 11 7.03 11.37 10.74
C CYS A 11 5.60 11.04 10.28
N TYR A 12 4.57 11.51 11.00
CA TYR A 12 3.17 11.33 10.58
C TYR A 12 2.82 12.14 9.33
N GLU A 13 3.35 13.36 9.21
CA GLU A 13 3.18 14.17 8.00
C GLU A 13 3.83 13.49 6.78
N GLU A 14 5.01 12.90 6.95
CA GLU A 14 5.66 12.13 5.89
C GLU A 14 4.85 10.87 5.50
N LEU A 15 4.34 10.12 6.48
CA LEU A 15 3.47 8.97 6.21
C LEU A 15 2.21 9.37 5.46
N LEU A 16 1.58 10.48 5.85
CA LEU A 16 0.41 11.04 5.17
C LEU A 16 0.73 11.43 3.72
N GLY A 17 1.89 12.04 3.48
CA GLY A 17 2.35 12.38 2.14
C GLY A 17 2.64 11.14 1.28
N LEU A 18 3.22 10.10 1.87
CA LEU A 18 3.51 8.83 1.19
C LEU A 18 2.23 8.07 0.85
N SER A 19 1.28 7.93 1.78
CA SER A 19 0.00 7.26 1.52
C SER A 19 -0.80 7.99 0.43
N GLY A 20 -0.68 9.33 0.34
CA GLY A 20 -1.35 10.12 -0.68
C GLY A 20 -0.79 9.84 -2.07
N GLN A 21 0.54 9.85 -2.19
CA GLN A 21 1.24 9.50 -3.43
C GLN A 21 0.96 8.04 -3.85
N MET A 22 0.90 7.11 -2.90
CA MET A 22 0.53 5.72 -3.18
C MET A 22 -0.90 5.62 -3.71
N CYS A 23 -1.84 6.40 -3.16
CA CYS A 23 -3.22 6.43 -3.64
C CYS A 23 -3.27 6.90 -5.11
N GLU A 24 -2.56 7.97 -5.45
CA GLU A 24 -2.49 8.47 -6.83
C GLU A 24 -1.81 7.48 -7.79
N ALA A 25 -0.70 6.86 -7.38
CA ALA A 25 -0.06 5.81 -8.16
C ALA A 25 -1.00 4.61 -8.41
N ALA A 26 -1.75 4.18 -7.39
CA ALA A 26 -2.74 3.11 -7.52
C ALA A 26 -3.91 3.48 -8.45
N ARG A 27 -4.37 4.74 -8.44
CA ARG A 27 -5.38 5.23 -9.40
C ARG A 27 -4.87 5.23 -10.84
N ALA A 28 -3.59 5.57 -11.02
CA ALA A 28 -2.94 5.57 -12.32
C ALA A 28 -2.49 4.17 -12.80
N SER A 29 -2.68 3.13 -11.98
CA SER A 29 -2.12 1.78 -12.19
C SER A 29 -0.60 1.79 -12.41
N ASP A 30 0.11 2.75 -11.81
CA ASP A 30 1.57 2.84 -11.82
C ASP A 30 2.15 1.97 -10.68
N TRP A 31 2.30 0.69 -10.99
CA TRP A 31 2.70 -0.33 -10.02
C TRP A 31 4.16 -0.20 -9.56
N ASP A 32 5.04 0.27 -10.44
CA ASP A 32 6.46 0.46 -10.11
C ASP A 32 6.60 1.59 -9.09
N THR A 33 5.95 2.73 -9.34
CA THR A 33 5.92 3.84 -8.38
C THR A 33 5.23 3.43 -7.08
N LEU A 34 4.10 2.72 -7.14
CA LEU A 34 3.39 2.24 -5.95
C LEU A 34 4.29 1.34 -5.08
N SER A 35 5.04 0.41 -5.68
CA SER A 35 5.94 -0.50 -4.97
C SER A 35 7.13 0.23 -4.32
N ALA A 36 7.73 1.18 -5.03
CA ALA A 36 8.82 2.00 -4.51
C ALA A 36 8.35 2.87 -3.32
N LEU A 37 7.18 3.49 -3.43
CA LEU A 37 6.57 4.27 -2.35
C LEU A 37 6.20 3.40 -1.15
N GLN A 38 5.66 2.20 -1.37
CA GLN A 38 5.32 1.27 -0.28
C GLN A 38 6.54 0.88 0.54
N THR A 39 7.69 0.66 -0.10
CA THR A 39 8.94 0.33 0.60
C THR A 39 9.37 1.47 1.54
N ARG A 40 9.28 2.72 1.07
CA ARG A 40 9.55 3.92 1.89
C ARG A 40 8.55 4.05 3.03
N TYR A 41 7.26 3.85 2.77
CA TYR A 41 6.20 3.91 3.76
C TYR A 41 6.43 2.90 4.90
N VAL A 42 6.73 1.64 4.56
CA VAL A 42 7.02 0.59 5.55
C VAL A 42 8.26 0.92 6.38
N ALA A 43 9.32 1.45 5.76
CA ALA A 43 10.51 1.88 6.48
C ALA A 43 10.16 2.98 7.51
N GLN A 44 9.35 3.96 7.11
CA GLN A 44 8.94 5.06 7.99
C GLN A 44 8.03 4.59 9.13
N VAL A 45 7.09 3.68 8.87
CA VAL A 45 6.26 3.06 9.93
C VAL A 45 7.14 2.34 10.96
N ASN A 46 8.18 1.64 10.51
CA ASN A 46 9.12 0.96 11.42
C ASN A 46 9.90 1.96 12.29
N VAL A 47 10.34 3.10 11.74
CA VAL A 47 10.98 4.18 12.51
C VAL A 47 10.01 4.74 13.55
N LEU A 48 8.76 4.99 13.16
CA LEU A 48 7.73 5.52 14.04
C LEU A 48 7.44 4.57 15.21
N ARG A 49 7.27 3.28 14.94
CA ARG A 49 6.98 2.26 15.96
C ARG A 49 8.06 2.17 17.04
N ASN A 50 9.30 2.46 16.68
CA ASN A 50 10.44 2.42 17.60
C ASN A 50 10.65 3.72 18.39
N ASN A 51 9.91 4.80 18.08
CA ASN A 51 10.13 6.14 18.63
C ASN A 51 8.84 6.80 19.18
N ASP A 52 7.75 6.05 19.37
CA ASP A 52 6.42 6.58 19.69
C ASP A 52 6.30 7.01 21.16
N ASP A 53 7.02 8.07 21.54
CA ASP A 53 6.98 8.65 22.88
C ASP A 53 5.84 9.69 23.00
N VAL A 54 4.61 9.18 22.92
CA VAL A 54 3.34 9.95 22.88
C VAL A 54 3.13 10.79 24.13
N ALA A 55 3.75 10.40 25.25
CA ALA A 55 3.64 11.09 26.54
C ALA A 55 4.02 12.58 26.44
N LEU A 56 4.90 12.92 25.50
CA LEU A 56 5.39 14.28 25.33
C LEU A 56 4.40 15.20 24.60
N LEU A 57 3.42 14.71 23.84
CA LEU A 57 2.52 15.57 23.04
C LEU A 57 1.46 16.28 23.91
N SER A 58 1.24 17.56 23.63
CA SER A 58 0.11 18.35 24.15
C SER A 58 -1.24 17.81 23.63
N PRO A 59 -2.37 18.14 24.27
CA PRO A 59 -3.69 17.70 23.80
C PRO A 59 -4.00 18.09 22.34
N GLN A 60 -3.56 19.27 21.90
CA GLN A 60 -3.77 19.73 20.53
C GLN A 60 -2.93 18.93 19.53
N GLU A 61 -1.66 18.67 19.84
CA GLU A 61 -0.78 17.84 19.00
C GLU A 61 -1.27 16.39 18.93
N ARG A 62 -1.79 15.83 20.04
CA ARG A 62 -2.40 14.50 20.04
C ARG A 62 -3.60 14.45 19.10
N ARG A 63 -4.49 15.45 19.16
CA ARG A 63 -5.66 15.55 18.29
C ARG A 63 -5.24 15.65 16.82
N TYR A 64 -4.26 16.48 16.52
CA TYR A 64 -3.72 16.61 15.16
C TYR A 64 -3.13 15.29 14.65
N ARG A 65 -2.37 14.58 15.49
CA ARG A 65 -1.86 13.24 15.21
C ARG A 65 -2.98 12.24 14.89
N TYR A 66 -4.06 12.24 15.67
CA TYR A 66 -5.20 11.36 15.41
C TYR A 66 -5.84 11.63 14.05
N GLN A 67 -6.02 12.90 13.67
CA GLN A 67 -6.57 13.27 12.36
C GLN A 67 -5.68 12.77 11.20
N MET A 68 -4.35 12.86 11.36
CA MET A 68 -3.41 12.31 10.38
C MET A 68 -3.53 10.79 10.29
N LEU A 69 -3.63 10.09 11.42
CA LEU A 69 -3.76 8.64 11.44
C LEU A 69 -5.06 8.17 10.78
N GLU A 70 -6.19 8.83 11.04
CA GLU A 70 -7.45 8.54 10.36
C GLU A 70 -7.33 8.73 8.85
N SER A 71 -6.67 9.80 8.42
CA SER A 71 -6.45 10.11 7.00
C SER A 71 -5.56 9.06 6.32
N ILE A 72 -4.48 8.63 6.99
CA ILE A 72 -3.57 7.57 6.52
C ILE A 72 -4.35 6.25 6.37
N LEU A 73 -5.11 5.84 7.39
CA LEU A 73 -5.88 4.59 7.36
C LEU A 73 -6.96 4.60 6.26
N SER A 74 -7.59 5.75 6.03
CA SER A 74 -8.53 5.94 4.93
C SER A 74 -7.86 5.77 3.57
N GLN A 75 -6.66 6.33 3.38
CA GLN A 75 -5.88 6.18 2.16
C GLN A 75 -5.42 4.74 1.95
N ASP A 76 -4.94 4.07 2.99
CA ASP A 76 -4.56 2.64 2.94
C ASP A 76 -5.75 1.75 2.53
N ALA A 77 -6.95 2.04 3.05
CA ALA A 77 -8.16 1.35 2.63
C ALA A 77 -8.50 1.62 1.15
N ALA A 78 -8.40 2.88 0.70
CA ALA A 78 -8.63 3.25 -0.69
C ALA A 78 -7.64 2.57 -1.65
N ILE A 79 -6.35 2.52 -1.28
CA ILE A 79 -5.31 1.81 -2.05
C ILE A 79 -5.69 0.33 -2.20
N ARG A 80 -6.05 -0.35 -1.11
CA ARG A 80 -6.47 -1.77 -1.18
C ARG A 80 -7.68 -1.96 -2.11
N ASN A 81 -8.66 -1.07 -2.04
CA ASN A 81 -9.85 -1.14 -2.90
C ASN A 81 -9.52 -0.94 -4.39
N LEU A 82 -8.44 -0.22 -4.72
CA LEU A 82 -7.97 -0.04 -6.11
C LEU A 82 -7.11 -1.21 -6.60
N VAL A 83 -6.27 -1.77 -5.72
CA VAL A 83 -5.28 -2.80 -6.06
C VAL A 83 -5.90 -4.19 -6.13
N MET A 84 -6.71 -4.57 -5.14
CA MET A 84 -7.23 -5.94 -5.00
C MET A 84 -7.99 -6.44 -6.24
N PRO A 85 -8.94 -5.68 -6.82
CA PRO A 85 -9.66 -6.15 -8.00
C PRO A 85 -8.76 -6.35 -9.22
N GLN A 86 -7.70 -5.54 -9.35
CA GLN A 86 -6.75 -5.64 -10.45
C GLN A 86 -5.89 -6.92 -10.32
N LEU A 87 -5.49 -7.28 -9.09
CA LEU A 87 -4.82 -8.54 -8.80
C LEU A 87 -5.70 -9.76 -9.09
N GLU A 88 -6.97 -9.73 -8.66
CA GLU A 88 -7.94 -10.80 -8.93
C GLU A 88 -8.10 -11.04 -10.43
N ARG A 89 -8.28 -9.96 -11.19
CA ARG A 89 -8.38 -10.02 -12.67
C ARG A 89 -7.15 -10.65 -13.32
N LEU A 90 -5.94 -10.28 -12.85
CA LEU A 90 -4.69 -10.87 -13.36
C LEU A 90 -4.60 -12.37 -13.04
N GLY A 91 -4.99 -12.77 -11.83
CA GLY A 91 -5.06 -14.16 -11.42
C GLY A 91 -6.00 -14.98 -12.31
N ASP A 92 -7.18 -14.45 -12.60
CA ASP A 92 -8.14 -15.09 -13.49
C ASP A 92 -7.60 -15.26 -14.90
N MET A 93 -6.97 -14.23 -15.47
CA MET A 93 -6.36 -14.28 -16.81
C MET A 93 -5.28 -15.37 -16.91
N LEU A 94 -4.42 -15.49 -15.90
CA LEU A 94 -3.40 -16.53 -15.83
C LEU A 94 -4.03 -17.93 -15.74
N ASN A 95 -5.05 -18.10 -14.90
CA ASN A 95 -5.77 -19.36 -14.76
C ASN A 95 -6.49 -19.79 -16.05
N HIS A 96 -7.12 -18.85 -16.75
CA HIS A 96 -7.72 -19.11 -18.07
C HIS A 96 -6.68 -19.51 -19.11
N SER A 97 -5.52 -18.84 -19.13
CA SER A 97 -4.45 -19.14 -20.08
C SER A 97 -3.85 -20.52 -19.84
N ARG A 98 -3.64 -20.92 -18.58
CA ARG A 98 -3.15 -22.26 -18.23
C ARG A 98 -4.13 -23.35 -18.65
N ARG A 99 -5.43 -23.18 -18.38
CA ARG A 99 -6.48 -24.13 -18.81
C ARG A 99 -6.53 -24.28 -20.34
N ARG A 100 -6.36 -23.18 -21.09
CA ARG A 100 -6.30 -23.24 -22.57
C ARG A 100 -5.10 -24.03 -23.07
N LEU A 101 -3.94 -23.87 -22.43
CA LEU A 101 -2.73 -24.62 -22.78
C LEU A 101 -2.89 -26.12 -22.50
N GLU A 102 -3.47 -26.50 -21.35
CA GLU A 102 -3.76 -27.90 -20.99
C GLU A 102 -4.72 -28.57 -22.00
N LEU A 103 -5.78 -27.86 -22.43
CA LEU A 103 -6.70 -28.35 -23.47
C LEU A 103 -6.00 -28.51 -24.83
N HIS A 104 -5.15 -27.55 -25.22
CA HIS A 104 -4.39 -27.67 -26.46
C HIS A 104 -3.41 -28.86 -26.43
N HIS A 105 -2.78 -29.14 -25.29
CA HIS A 105 -1.91 -30.32 -25.15
C HIS A 105 -2.67 -31.64 -25.22
N THR A 106 -3.86 -31.73 -24.64
CA THR A 106 -4.66 -32.97 -24.63
C THR A 106 -5.26 -33.26 -26.01
N TYR A 107 -5.91 -32.28 -26.65
CA TYR A 107 -6.48 -32.47 -27.99
C TYR A 107 -5.44 -32.45 -29.13
N GLY A 108 -4.28 -31.79 -28.93
CA GLY A 108 -3.18 -31.80 -29.89
C GLY A 108 -2.35 -33.09 -29.87
N ALA A 109 -2.32 -33.82 -28.75
CA ALA A 109 -1.66 -35.13 -28.66
C ALA A 109 -2.49 -36.23 -29.34
N ASP A 110 -3.82 -36.14 -29.30
CA ASP A 110 -4.73 -37.12 -29.90
C ASP A 110 -4.89 -36.97 -31.42
N ALA A 111 -4.41 -35.87 -32.04
CA ALA A 111 -4.51 -35.63 -33.48
C ALA A 111 -3.39 -36.27 -34.31
N THR A 112 -2.60 -37.20 -33.73
CA THR A 112 -1.42 -37.82 -34.38
C THR A 112 -1.47 -39.35 -34.50
N LEU A 113 -2.64 -39.97 -34.45
CA LEU A 113 -2.85 -41.40 -34.78
C LEU A 113 -3.85 -41.56 -35.91
#